data_AF-A0A2A4TF57-F1
#
_entry.id   AF-A0A2A4TF57-F1
#
_cell.length_a   1.000
_cell.length_b   1.000
_cell.length_c   1.000
_cell.angle_alpha   90.00
_cell.angle_beta   90.00
_cell.angle_gamma   90.00
#
_symmetry.space_group_name_H-M   'P 1'
#
loop_
_entity.id
_entity.type
_entity.pdbx_description
1 polymer ?
#
loop_
_entity_poly.entity_id
_entity_poly.type
_entity_poly.pdbx_seq_one_letter_code
_entity_poly.pdbx_strand_id
1 'polypeptide(L)'
;MKKFALIFNLPLVLQISTNNDSSMIFDSIQYVSLIICLLTSSIVMMLIPVILCYSMVTNFLNMRDYNIRIDTETCNQQNNSKYLKSICKKYHEFTSNFYKKLFALAAWNIFSVIYIIIGFESFSKGLREYFFFPFAIFQSLGINEIFDSIYKFQSNWLFMTTITILTFYFYFFGKYFGKYKAKNMFKKRGLI
;
A
#
# COMPACT_ATOMS: atom_id res chain seq x y z
N MET A 1 -9.60 -19.17 -19.66
CA MET A 1 -9.00 -17.81 -19.66
C MET A 1 -9.22 -17.07 -20.99
N LYS A 2 -10.46 -16.96 -21.50
CA LYS A 2 -10.79 -16.18 -22.72
C LYS A 2 -11.83 -15.07 -22.50
N LYS A 3 -12.46 -15.00 -21.31
CA LYS A 3 -13.56 -14.07 -21.03
C LYS A 3 -13.13 -12.72 -20.42
N PHE A 4 -11.91 -12.61 -19.87
CA PHE A 4 -11.40 -11.34 -19.31
C PHE A 4 -10.80 -10.39 -20.37
N ALA A 5 -10.47 -10.89 -21.56
CA ALA A 5 -9.98 -10.06 -22.67
C ALA A 5 -11.06 -9.14 -23.27
N LEU A 6 -12.34 -9.43 -23.05
CA LEU A 6 -13.45 -8.65 -23.59
C LEU A 6 -13.68 -7.32 -22.88
N ILE A 7 -13.26 -7.20 -21.60
CA ILE A 7 -13.48 -5.98 -20.82
C ILE A 7 -12.45 -4.89 -21.21
N PHE A 8 -11.25 -5.28 -21.64
CA PHE A 8 -10.22 -4.34 -22.10
C PHE A 8 -10.39 -3.90 -23.57
N ASN A 9 -11.20 -4.60 -24.37
CA ASN A 9 -11.41 -4.28 -25.79
C ASN A 9 -12.67 -3.44 -26.07
N LEU A 10 -13.55 -3.25 -25.08
CA LEU A 10 -14.78 -2.47 -25.25
C LEU A 10 -14.55 -0.96 -25.55
N PRO A 11 -13.54 -0.27 -25.00
CA PRO A 11 -13.28 1.12 -25.37
C PRO A 11 -12.61 1.27 -26.75
N LEU A 12 -11.98 0.21 -27.27
CA LEU A 12 -11.22 0.21 -28.52
C LEU A 12 -12.11 0.15 -29.78
N VAL A 13 -13.34 -0.38 -29.67
CA VAL A 13 -14.27 -0.54 -30.81
C VAL A 13 -15.13 0.71 -31.04
N LEU A 14 -15.29 1.57 -30.04
CA LEU A 14 -16.10 2.80 -30.13
C LEU A 14 -15.39 3.98 -30.81
N GLN A 15 -14.09 3.87 -31.10
CA GLN A 15 -13.29 4.94 -31.71
C GLN A 15 -13.36 5.00 -33.25
N ILE A 16 -14.01 4.06 -33.93
CA ILE A 16 -13.96 3.95 -35.40
C ILE A 16 -15.00 4.85 -36.11
N SER A 17 -15.91 5.49 -35.40
CA SER A 17 -16.96 6.31 -36.04
C SER A 17 -17.14 7.65 -35.34
N THR A 18 -16.28 8.63 -35.68
CA THR A 18 -16.64 10.05 -35.98
C THR A 18 -15.41 10.96 -36.06
N ASN A 19 -15.16 11.51 -37.26
CA ASN A 19 -14.40 12.72 -37.64
C ASN A 19 -12.94 12.94 -37.14
N ASN A 20 -12.04 13.08 -38.14
CA ASN A 20 -10.57 13.09 -38.08
C ASN A 20 -9.89 14.14 -37.19
N ASP A 21 -10.51 15.31 -36.93
CA ASP A 21 -9.86 16.35 -36.12
C ASP A 21 -10.18 16.21 -34.63
N SER A 22 -11.40 15.77 -34.31
CA SER A 22 -11.81 15.42 -32.95
C SER A 22 -11.15 14.13 -32.46
N SER A 23 -10.90 13.16 -33.34
CA SER A 23 -10.22 11.90 -32.98
C SER A 23 -8.76 12.14 -32.59
N MET A 24 -8.01 12.98 -33.31
CA MET A 24 -6.62 13.30 -32.95
C MET A 24 -6.51 14.02 -31.60
N ILE A 25 -7.41 14.97 -31.31
CA ILE A 25 -7.44 15.67 -30.03
C ILE A 25 -7.86 14.70 -28.91
N PHE A 26 -8.87 13.86 -29.15
CA PHE A 26 -9.35 12.87 -28.18
C PHE A 26 -8.29 11.81 -27.86
N ASP A 27 -7.55 11.34 -28.87
CA ASP A 27 -6.45 10.38 -28.70
C ASP A 27 -5.28 11.01 -27.93
N SER A 28 -4.98 12.30 -28.16
CA SER A 28 -3.95 13.02 -27.39
C SER A 28 -4.33 13.23 -25.93
N ILE A 29 -5.61 13.53 -25.63
CA ILE A 29 -6.11 13.71 -24.26
C ILE A 29 -6.13 12.38 -23.51
N GLN A 30 -6.62 11.31 -24.13
CA GLN A 30 -6.60 9.97 -23.54
C GLN A 30 -5.17 9.54 -23.22
N TYR A 31 -4.25 9.79 -24.14
CA TYR A 31 -2.83 9.48 -23.96
C TYR A 31 -2.20 10.23 -22.78
N VAL A 32 -2.40 11.55 -22.70
CA VAL A 32 -1.90 12.37 -21.57
C VAL A 32 -2.50 11.89 -20.25
N SER A 33 -3.80 11.57 -20.24
CA SER A 33 -4.46 11.01 -19.05
C SER A 33 -3.85 9.68 -18.63
N LEU A 34 -3.57 8.79 -19.58
CA LEU A 34 -2.98 7.47 -19.31
C LEU A 34 -1.55 7.59 -18.76
N ILE A 35 -0.74 8.50 -19.30
CA ILE A 35 0.59 8.82 -18.72
C ILE A 35 0.45 9.23 -17.27
N ILE A 36 -0.41 10.22 -17.00
CA ILE A 36 -0.57 10.75 -15.64
C ILE A 36 -0.97 9.61 -14.70
N CYS A 37 -1.88 8.73 -15.12
CA CYS A 37 -2.29 7.55 -14.34
C CYS A 37 -1.12 6.57 -14.08
N LEU A 38 -0.31 6.24 -15.09
CA LEU A 38 0.83 5.32 -14.91
C LEU A 38 1.92 5.91 -14.02
N LEU A 39 2.25 7.18 -14.22
CA LEU A 39 3.23 7.90 -13.41
C LEU A 39 2.75 8.00 -11.97
N THR A 40 1.52 8.46 -11.74
CA THR A 40 0.96 8.57 -10.38
C THR A 40 0.86 7.22 -9.69
N SER A 41 0.41 6.17 -10.39
CA SER A 41 0.36 4.81 -9.85
C SER A 41 1.76 4.31 -9.45
N SER A 42 2.77 4.56 -10.28
CA SER A 42 4.17 4.18 -9.99
C SER A 42 4.72 4.92 -8.76
N ILE A 43 4.47 6.23 -8.65
CA ILE A 43 4.82 7.02 -7.46
C ILE A 43 4.16 6.42 -6.22
N VAL A 44 2.86 6.18 -6.29
CA VAL A 44 2.09 5.63 -5.16
C VAL A 44 2.67 4.27 -4.73
N MET A 45 2.93 3.37 -5.67
CA MET A 45 3.51 2.05 -5.38
C MET A 45 4.87 2.14 -4.69
N MET A 46 5.74 3.06 -5.11
CA MET A 46 7.03 3.29 -4.44
C MET A 46 6.87 3.86 -3.02
N LEU A 47 5.89 4.74 -2.80
CA LEU A 47 5.68 5.43 -1.53
C LEU A 47 5.02 4.56 -0.46
N ILE A 48 4.21 3.56 -0.83
CA ILE A 48 3.52 2.67 0.11
C ILE A 48 4.46 2.13 1.21
N PRO A 49 5.55 1.40 0.90
CA PRO A 49 6.42 0.83 1.93
C PRO A 49 7.07 1.91 2.83
N VAL A 50 7.44 3.06 2.26
CA VAL A 50 8.04 4.18 2.99
C VAL A 50 7.05 4.77 4.00
N ILE A 51 5.83 5.08 3.56
CA ILE A 51 4.76 5.62 4.40
C ILE A 51 4.37 4.62 5.49
N LEU A 52 4.28 3.33 5.14
CA LEU A 52 3.99 2.27 6.10
C LEU A 52 5.06 2.18 7.19
N CYS A 53 6.34 2.19 6.80
CA CYS A 53 7.46 2.12 7.73
C CYS A 53 7.52 3.35 8.65
N TYR A 54 7.49 4.55 8.09
CA TYR A 54 7.50 5.80 8.87
C TYR A 54 6.34 5.84 9.87
N SER A 55 5.12 5.53 9.42
CA SER A 55 3.94 5.50 10.28
C SER A 55 4.04 4.41 11.35
N MET A 56 4.57 3.23 11.03
CA MET A 56 4.78 2.15 11.99
C MET A 56 5.70 2.59 13.14
N VAL A 57 6.86 3.18 12.82
CA VAL A 57 7.84 3.64 13.82
C VAL A 57 7.23 4.70 14.74
N THR A 58 6.56 5.71 14.17
CA THR A 58 5.90 6.76 14.96
C THR A 58 4.82 6.19 15.89
N ASN A 59 4.01 5.24 15.40
CA ASN A 59 3.00 4.58 16.24
C ASN A 59 3.63 3.69 17.32
N PHE A 60 4.78 3.06 17.05
CA PHE A 60 5.51 2.26 18.04
C PHE A 60 6.03 3.13 19.18
N LEU A 61 6.66 4.27 18.87
CA LEU A 61 7.15 5.21 19.87
C LEU A 61 6.01 5.75 20.74
N ASN A 62 4.91 6.21 20.10
CA ASN A 62 3.74 6.68 20.84
C ASN A 62 3.12 5.55 21.70
N MET A 63 2.98 4.34 21.17
CA MET A 63 2.48 3.19 21.94
C MET A 63 3.32 2.95 23.19
N ARG A 64 4.66 3.00 23.08
CA ARG A 64 5.58 2.84 24.20
C ARG A 64 5.42 3.96 25.23
N ASP A 65 5.37 5.21 24.79
CA ASP A 65 5.24 6.37 25.68
C ASP A 65 3.92 6.33 26.47
N TYR A 66 2.80 6.04 25.80
CA TYR A 66 1.51 5.89 26.47
C TYR A 66 1.47 4.66 27.38
N ASN A 67 2.21 3.59 27.07
CA ASN A 67 2.30 2.43 27.96
C ASN A 67 2.93 2.79 29.30
N ILE A 68 4.05 3.53 29.26
CA ILE A 68 4.76 4.02 30.45
C ILE A 68 3.85 4.94 31.26
N ARG A 69 3.13 5.87 30.60
CA ARG A 69 2.18 6.77 31.26
C ARG A 69 1.04 6.02 31.96
N ILE A 70 0.55 4.93 31.39
CA ILE A 70 -0.46 4.11 32.06
C ILE A 70 0.10 3.53 33.35
N ASP A 71 1.31 2.98 33.30
CA ASP A 71 1.96 2.37 34.47
C ASP A 71 2.22 3.40 35.58
N THR A 72 2.69 4.60 35.24
CA THR A 72 2.91 5.67 36.23
C THR A 72 1.61 6.16 36.87
N GLU A 73 0.54 6.34 36.09
CA GLU A 73 -0.74 6.84 36.61
C GLU A 73 -1.50 5.77 37.42
N THR A 74 -1.35 4.48 37.08
CA THR A 74 -1.94 3.40 37.88
C THR A 74 -1.22 3.20 39.22
N CYS A 75 0.10 3.38 39.28
CA CYS A 75 0.85 3.34 40.54
C CYS A 75 0.54 4.53 41.46
N ASN A 76 0.17 5.69 40.90
CA ASN A 76 -0.08 6.92 41.65
C ASN A 76 -1.54 7.10 42.13
N GLN A 77 -2.41 6.13 41.88
CA GLN A 77 -3.75 5.87 42.48
C GLN A 77 -4.60 7.04 43.03
N GLN A 78 -4.59 8.23 42.41
CA GLN A 78 -5.49 9.32 42.80
C GLN A 78 -5.95 10.25 41.65
N ASN A 79 -5.55 9.96 40.40
CA ASN A 79 -5.87 10.86 39.29
C ASN A 79 -7.17 10.48 38.55
N ASN A 80 -7.99 11.51 38.35
CA ASN A 80 -9.22 11.59 37.56
C ASN A 80 -9.42 10.44 36.55
N SER A 81 -10.45 9.61 36.78
CA SER A 81 -10.82 8.49 35.91
C SER A 81 -10.98 8.87 34.44
N LYS A 82 -11.33 10.12 34.15
CA LYS A 82 -11.45 10.69 32.79
C LYS A 82 -10.09 10.81 32.08
N TYR A 83 -9.04 11.20 32.79
CA TYR A 83 -7.69 11.35 32.23
C TYR A 83 -7.08 9.98 31.89
N LEU A 84 -7.17 9.03 32.82
CA LEU A 84 -6.71 7.65 32.59
C LEU A 84 -7.45 7.00 31.40
N LYS A 85 -8.78 7.17 31.32
CA LYS A 85 -9.57 6.71 30.14
C LYS A 85 -9.07 7.30 28.83
N SER A 86 -8.68 8.58 28.82
CA SER A 86 -8.12 9.24 27.63
C SER A 86 -6.79 8.64 27.20
N ILE A 87 -5.87 8.43 28.16
CA ILE A 87 -4.57 7.78 27.93
C ILE A 87 -4.78 6.36 27.37
N CYS A 88 -5.65 5.56 27.99
CA CYS A 88 -5.97 4.21 27.52
C CYS A 88 -6.56 4.20 26.10
N LYS A 89 -7.46 5.15 25.78
CA LYS A 89 -8.00 5.28 24.42
C LYS A 89 -6.90 5.56 23.39
N LYS A 90 -6.00 6.50 23.69
CA LYS A 90 -4.86 6.82 22.81
C LYS A 90 -3.90 5.63 22.67
N TYR A 91 -3.56 4.95 23.76
CA TYR A 91 -2.75 3.73 23.71
C TYR A 91 -3.37 2.66 22.79
N HIS A 92 -4.68 2.42 22.93
CA HIS A 92 -5.39 1.45 22.12
C HIS A 92 -5.36 1.82 20.62
N GLU A 93 -5.52 3.11 20.31
CA GLU A 93 -5.41 3.62 18.95
C GLU A 93 -3.99 3.43 18.39
N PHE A 94 -2.96 3.85 19.11
CA PHE A 94 -1.56 3.70 18.69
C PHE A 94 -1.16 2.24 18.53
N THR A 95 -1.62 1.34 19.41
CA THR A 95 -1.38 -0.10 19.30
C THR A 95 -2.04 -0.68 18.04
N SER A 96 -3.32 -0.37 17.80
CA SER A 96 -4.01 -0.79 16.58
C SER A 96 -3.36 -0.22 15.32
N ASN A 97 -2.89 1.02 15.39
CA ASN A 97 -2.21 1.71 14.30
C ASN A 97 -0.78 1.19 14.05
N PHE A 98 -0.07 0.72 15.08
CA PHE A 98 1.20 0.06 14.94
C PHE A 98 1.03 -1.28 14.20
N TYR A 99 0.17 -2.16 14.71
CA TYR A 99 -0.01 -3.49 14.12
C TYR A 99 -0.61 -3.47 12.72
N LYS A 100 -1.54 -2.55 12.40
CA LYS A 100 -2.05 -2.40 11.02
C LYS A 100 -0.91 -2.06 10.03
N LYS A 101 0.05 -1.22 10.44
CA LYS A 101 1.17 -0.78 9.60
C LYS A 101 2.25 -1.85 9.52
N LEU A 102 2.56 -2.52 10.64
CA LEU A 102 3.49 -3.64 10.71
C LEU A 102 3.06 -4.78 9.78
N PHE A 103 1.80 -5.22 9.86
CA PHE A 103 1.30 -6.32 9.05
C PHE A 103 1.24 -5.96 7.57
N ALA A 104 0.82 -4.74 7.23
CA ALA A 104 0.85 -4.27 5.84
C ALA A 104 2.29 -4.24 5.29
N LEU A 105 3.24 -3.72 6.06
CA LEU A 105 4.65 -3.66 5.65
C LEU A 105 5.25 -5.07 5.52
N ALA A 106 4.95 -5.98 6.45
CA ALA A 106 5.38 -7.37 6.38
C ALA A 106 4.80 -8.07 5.15
N ALA A 107 3.50 -7.90 4.88
CA ALA A 107 2.85 -8.45 3.71
C ALA A 107 3.49 -7.93 2.41
N TRP A 108 3.69 -6.61 2.30
CA TRP A 108 4.37 -6.01 1.16
C TRP A 108 5.72 -6.69 0.91
N ASN A 109 6.60 -6.72 1.91
CA ASN A 109 7.93 -7.31 1.77
C ASN A 109 7.90 -8.81 1.45
N ILE A 110 7.06 -9.59 2.14
CA ILE A 110 6.96 -11.04 1.91
C ILE A 110 6.47 -11.32 0.50
N PHE A 111 5.39 -10.67 0.05
CA PHE A 111 4.85 -10.89 -1.29
C PHE A 111 5.77 -10.35 -2.39
N SER A 112 6.49 -9.24 -2.16
CA SER A 112 7.55 -8.77 -3.06
C SER A 112 8.66 -9.81 -3.22
N VAL A 113 9.13 -10.39 -2.12
CA VAL A 113 10.17 -11.44 -2.16
C VAL A 113 9.67 -12.69 -2.87
N ILE A 114 8.43 -13.13 -2.58
CA ILE A 114 7.80 -14.26 -3.29
C ILE A 114 7.75 -13.99 -4.80
N TYR A 115 7.35 -12.78 -5.20
CA TYR A 115 7.34 -12.39 -6.61
C TYR A 115 8.73 -12.42 -7.23
N ILE A 116 9.75 -11.89 -6.56
CA ILE A 116 11.13 -11.90 -7.04
C ILE A 116 11.65 -13.33 -7.26
N ILE A 117 11.33 -14.24 -6.35
CA ILE A 117 11.79 -15.64 -6.41
C ILE A 117 11.07 -16.42 -7.53
N ILE A 118 9.75 -16.22 -7.69
CA ILE A 118 8.96 -16.98 -8.67
C ILE A 118 9.05 -16.36 -10.07
N GLY A 119 9.14 -15.04 -10.16
CA GLY A 119 9.04 -14.29 -11.42
C GLY A 119 10.34 -14.16 -12.21
N PHE A 120 11.50 -14.46 -11.61
CA PHE A 120 12.79 -14.24 -12.24
C PHE A 120 13.74 -15.43 -12.08
N GLU A 121 14.57 -15.65 -13.10
CA GLU A 121 15.55 -16.75 -13.13
C GLU A 121 16.59 -16.66 -12.01
N SER A 122 16.91 -15.44 -11.55
CA SER A 122 17.81 -15.23 -10.42
C SER A 122 17.31 -14.12 -9.52
N PHE A 123 17.53 -14.29 -8.22
CA PHE A 123 17.13 -13.33 -7.19
C PHE A 123 17.76 -11.94 -7.41
N SER A 124 19.03 -11.89 -7.84
CA SER A 124 19.73 -10.62 -8.14
C SER A 124 19.09 -9.88 -9.32
N LYS A 125 18.78 -10.59 -10.41
CA LYS A 125 18.08 -10.02 -11.57
C LYS A 125 16.69 -9.52 -11.17
N GLY A 126 15.95 -10.33 -10.40
CA GLY A 126 14.62 -9.97 -9.95
C GLY A 126 14.61 -8.75 -9.01
N LEU A 127 15.56 -8.63 -8.08
CA LEU A 127 15.71 -7.41 -7.28
C LEU A 127 15.93 -6.17 -8.15
N ARG A 128 16.85 -6.27 -9.12
CA ARG A 128 17.16 -5.15 -10.02
C ARG A 128 15.92 -4.73 -10.82
N GLU A 129 15.26 -5.69 -11.45
CA GLU A 129 14.11 -5.41 -12.33
C GLU A 129 12.86 -4.98 -11.56
N TYR A 130 12.63 -5.55 -10.36
CA TYR A 130 11.53 -5.16 -9.47
C TYR A 130 11.62 -3.69 -9.05
N PHE A 131 12.80 -3.26 -8.58
CA PHE A 131 13.00 -1.87 -8.15
C PHE A 131 13.19 -0.90 -9.32
N PHE A 132 13.71 -1.36 -10.46
CA PHE A 132 13.89 -0.52 -11.64
C PHE A 132 12.57 -0.23 -12.37
N PHE A 133 11.61 -1.15 -12.33
CA PHE A 133 10.34 -1.05 -13.04
C PHE A 133 9.62 0.32 -12.92
N PRO A 134 9.37 0.85 -11.71
CA PRO A 134 8.64 2.10 -11.62
C PRO A 134 9.52 3.32 -11.98
N PHE A 135 10.85 3.18 -12.04
CA PHE A 135 11.75 4.19 -12.65
C PHE A 135 11.72 4.15 -14.19
N ALA A 136 11.65 2.96 -14.78
CA ALA A 136 11.54 2.80 -16.23
C ALA A 136 10.28 3.47 -16.79
N ILE A 137 9.18 3.47 -16.01
CA ILE A 137 7.94 4.16 -16.38
C ILE A 137 8.10 5.69 -16.41
N PHE A 138 8.92 6.29 -15.54
CA PHE A 138 9.21 7.73 -15.64
C PHE A 138 10.05 8.10 -16.86
N GLN A 139 10.85 7.15 -17.36
CA GLN A 139 11.73 7.38 -18.50
C GLN A 139 10.99 7.26 -19.84
N SER A 140 9.85 6.56 -19.90
CA SER A 140 9.01 6.49 -21.09
C SER A 140 8.09 7.72 -21.17
N LEU A 141 8.51 8.74 -21.92
CA LEU A 141 7.73 9.98 -22.11
C LEU A 141 7.10 10.06 -23.53
N GLY A 142 7.55 9.22 -24.48
CA GLY A 142 7.01 9.15 -25.85
C GLY A 142 5.85 8.16 -26.04
N ILE A 143 4.98 8.42 -27.04
CA ILE A 143 3.73 7.66 -27.26
C ILE A 143 4.01 6.17 -27.45
N ASN A 144 4.94 5.87 -28.36
CA ASN A 144 5.33 4.49 -28.67
C ASN A 144 6.01 3.82 -27.46
N GLU A 145 6.79 4.58 -26.70
CA GLU A 145 7.56 4.08 -25.55
C GLU A 145 6.65 3.69 -24.37
N ILE A 146 5.48 4.32 -24.23
CA ILE A 146 4.53 4.03 -23.15
C ILE A 146 3.72 2.78 -23.45
N PHE A 147 3.22 2.61 -24.68
CA PHE A 147 2.55 1.37 -25.03
C PHE A 147 3.52 0.19 -24.98
N ASP A 148 4.76 0.39 -25.42
CA ASP A 148 5.83 -0.60 -25.28
C ASP A 148 6.16 -0.87 -23.81
N SER A 149 6.19 0.14 -22.94
CA SER A 149 6.47 -0.07 -21.51
C SER A 149 5.33 -0.82 -20.81
N ILE A 150 4.07 -0.54 -21.12
CA ILE A 150 2.92 -1.29 -20.59
C ILE A 150 3.00 -2.76 -21.00
N TYR A 151 3.29 -3.03 -22.28
CA TYR A 151 3.35 -4.39 -22.80
C TYR A 151 4.56 -5.14 -22.23
N LYS A 152 5.73 -4.50 -22.20
CA LYS A 152 6.98 -5.05 -21.67
C LYS A 152 6.89 -5.35 -20.17
N PHE A 153 6.19 -4.51 -19.41
CA PHE A 153 6.07 -4.66 -17.95
C PHE A 153 4.69 -5.14 -17.49
N GLN A 154 3.90 -5.75 -18.37
CA GLN A 154 2.54 -6.21 -18.06
C GLN A 154 2.52 -7.14 -16.83
N SER A 155 3.47 -8.07 -16.75
CA SER A 155 3.62 -8.96 -15.59
C SER A 155 3.87 -8.18 -14.31
N ASN A 156 4.84 -7.24 -14.33
CA ASN A 156 5.17 -6.41 -13.17
C ASN A 156 3.97 -5.61 -12.68
N TRP A 157 3.19 -5.02 -13.58
CA TRP A 157 1.95 -4.31 -13.24
C TRP A 157 0.94 -5.21 -12.53
N LEU A 158 0.69 -6.41 -13.06
CA LEU A 158 -0.23 -7.37 -12.46
C LEU A 158 0.22 -7.80 -11.06
N PHE A 159 1.50 -8.12 -10.89
CA PHE A 159 2.05 -8.53 -9.61
C PHE A 159 2.07 -7.39 -8.59
N MET A 160 2.50 -6.19 -8.96
CA MET A 160 2.51 -5.02 -8.07
C MET A 160 1.10 -4.64 -7.62
N THR A 161 0.12 -4.74 -8.52
CA THR A 161 -1.29 -4.52 -8.18
C THR A 161 -1.78 -5.57 -7.19
N THR A 162 -1.43 -6.85 -7.42
CA THR A 162 -1.78 -7.95 -6.52
C THR A 162 -1.14 -7.78 -5.13
N ILE A 163 0.15 -7.44 -5.07
CA ILE A 163 0.87 -7.13 -3.82
C ILE A 163 0.19 -5.98 -3.07
N THR A 164 -0.24 -4.94 -3.79
CA THR A 164 -0.94 -3.79 -3.20
C THR A 164 -2.28 -4.21 -2.58
N ILE A 165 -3.07 -5.01 -3.30
CA ILE A 165 -4.34 -5.54 -2.80
C ILE A 165 -4.14 -6.43 -1.56
N LEU A 166 -3.16 -7.35 -1.60
CA LEU A 166 -2.82 -8.21 -0.46
C LEU A 166 -2.36 -7.39 0.74
N THR A 167 -1.53 -6.36 0.52
CA THR A 167 -1.08 -5.43 1.55
C THR A 167 -2.27 -4.74 2.23
N PHE A 168 -3.29 -4.36 1.46
CA PHE A 168 -4.52 -3.78 2.00
C PHE A 168 -5.32 -4.78 2.85
N TYR A 169 -5.41 -6.05 2.45
CA TYR A 169 -6.04 -7.07 3.30
C TYR A 169 -5.31 -7.25 4.63
N PHE A 170 -3.98 -7.38 4.59
CA PHE A 170 -3.16 -7.53 5.79
C PHE A 170 -3.18 -6.28 6.68
N TYR A 171 -3.40 -5.10 6.10
CA TYR A 171 -3.62 -3.88 6.86
C TYR A 171 -4.85 -3.98 7.79
N PHE A 172 -5.99 -4.49 7.31
CA PHE A 172 -7.17 -4.69 8.17
C PHE A 172 -6.97 -5.80 9.18
N PHE A 173 -6.31 -6.89 8.77
CA PHE A 173 -6.00 -7.99 9.68
C PHE A 173 -5.12 -7.52 10.85
N GLY A 174 -4.06 -6.76 10.56
CA GLY A 174 -3.19 -6.15 11.57
C GLY A 174 -3.94 -5.18 12.48
N LYS A 175 -4.92 -4.42 11.95
CA LYS A 175 -5.77 -3.54 12.77
C LYS A 175 -6.55 -4.32 13.81
N TYR A 176 -7.17 -5.44 13.39
CA TYR A 176 -7.92 -6.32 14.29
C TYR A 176 -7.01 -6.93 15.36
N PHE A 177 -5.86 -7.47 14.94
CA PHE A 177 -4.87 -8.04 15.85
C PHE A 177 -4.37 -7.02 16.89
N GLY A 178 -4.09 -5.78 16.47
CA GLY A 178 -3.66 -4.73 17.38
C GLY A 178 -4.71 -4.33 18.41
N LYS A 179 -6.00 -4.29 18.03
CA LYS A 179 -7.10 -4.08 19.00
C LYS A 179 -7.17 -5.20 20.03
N TYR A 180 -7.04 -6.45 19.56
CA TYR A 180 -7.02 -7.61 20.45
C TYR A 180 -5.85 -7.54 21.45
N LYS A 181 -4.63 -7.24 20.97
CA LYS A 181 -3.44 -7.07 21.83
C LYS A 181 -3.63 -5.96 22.87
N ALA A 182 -4.15 -4.80 22.47
CA ALA A 182 -4.40 -3.69 23.40
C ALA A 182 -5.39 -4.08 24.51
N LYS A 183 -6.51 -4.73 24.15
CA LYS A 183 -7.49 -5.22 25.14
C LYS A 183 -6.89 -6.23 26.11
N ASN A 184 -6.10 -7.19 25.61
CA ASN A 184 -5.48 -8.20 26.46
C ASN A 184 -4.49 -7.57 27.46
N MET A 185 -3.77 -6.52 27.04
CA MET A 185 -2.87 -5.77 27.93
C MET A 185 -3.66 -5.09 29.06
N PHE A 186 -4.78 -4.44 28.75
CA PHE A 186 -5.64 -3.82 29.78
C PHE A 186 -6.25 -4.83 30.74
N LYS A 187 -6.69 -5.99 30.24
CA LYS A 187 -7.20 -7.09 31.08
C LYS A 187 -6.14 -7.57 32.09
N LYS A 188 -4.88 -7.69 31.66
CA LYS A 188 -3.76 -8.05 32.55
C LYS A 188 -3.49 -7.03 33.65
N ARG A 189 -3.86 -5.76 33.42
CA ARG A 189 -3.68 -4.65 34.37
C ARG A 189 -4.92 -4.40 35.24
N GLY A 190 -5.99 -5.19 35.09
CA GLY A 190 -7.25 -4.98 35.81
C GLY A 190 -7.96 -3.67 35.44
N LEU A 191 -7.65 -3.10 34.27
CA LEU A 191 -8.24 -1.83 33.80
C LEU A 191 -9.59 -2.04 33.09
N ILE A 192 -9.92 -3.28 32.75
CA ILE A 192 -11.17 -3.76 32.11
C ILE A 192 -11.47 -5.17 32.64
#